data_AF-A0A359MUY7-F1
#
_entry.id   AF-A0A359MUY7-F1
#
_cell.length_a   1.000
_cell.length_b   1.000
_cell.length_c   1.000
_cell.angle_alpha   90.00
_cell.angle_beta   90.00
_cell.angle_gamma   90.00
#
_symmetry.space_group_name_H-M   'P 1'
#
loop_
_entity.id
_entity.type
_entity.pdbx_description
1 polymer ?
#
loop_
_entity_poly.entity_id
_entity_poly.type
_entity_poly.pdbx_seq_one_letter_code
_entity_poly.pdbx_strand_id
1 'polypeptide(L)'
;SLRNDSILRTDTIKTNVSAQITTRQYNAFSKPIKQSIPMIINQYKSAVTRWCHHHNQPFQWQPRYYEKIIRSHRELSNVRRYILNNPTRWHG
;
A
#
# COMPACT_ATOMS: atom_id res chain seq x y z
N SER A 1 -25.55 -19.04 50.65
CA SER A 1 -25.28 -17.76 51.33
C SER A 1 -24.26 -17.00 50.50
N LEU A 2 -24.72 -16.08 49.64
CA LEU A 2 -24.63 -14.61 49.82
C LEU A 2 -23.16 -14.13 49.77
N ARG A 3 -22.72 -13.53 48.65
CA ARG A 3 -22.63 -12.06 48.45
C ARG A 3 -21.95 -11.38 49.65
N ASN A 4 -20.73 -10.91 49.46
CA ASN A 4 -20.41 -9.52 49.08
C ASN A 4 -20.53 -8.60 50.31
N ASP A 5 -19.44 -7.94 50.70
CA ASP A 5 -19.39 -6.47 50.78
C ASP A 5 -18.27 -5.94 51.69
N SER A 6 -17.89 -4.71 51.35
CA SER A 6 -17.22 -3.65 52.13
C SER A 6 -15.70 -3.46 51.88
N ILE A 7 -15.24 -2.51 51.05
CA ILE A 7 -15.44 -1.04 51.01
C ILE A 7 -14.61 -0.30 52.09
N LEU A 8 -13.61 0.45 51.58
CA LEU A 8 -12.97 1.68 52.07
C LEU A 8 -11.95 1.61 53.23
N ARG A 9 -10.71 2.01 52.92
CA ARG A 9 -10.26 3.40 53.13
C ARG A 9 -8.82 3.60 52.61
N THR A 10 -8.65 4.58 51.72
CA THR A 10 -7.75 5.72 51.95
C THR A 10 -8.04 6.73 50.85
N ASP A 11 -8.87 7.70 51.20
CA ASP A 11 -8.94 8.96 50.50
C ASP A 11 -7.58 9.67 50.62
N THR A 12 -7.11 10.29 49.54
CA THR A 12 -6.88 11.76 49.47
C THR A 12 -5.78 12.14 48.46
N ILE A 13 -6.26 12.53 47.27
CA ILE A 13 -5.85 13.63 46.38
C ILE A 13 -4.44 13.63 45.74
N LYS A 14 -4.42 13.60 44.39
CA LYS A 14 -3.93 14.67 43.48
C LYS A 14 -3.37 14.08 42.19
N THR A 15 -4.12 14.18 41.09
CA THR A 15 -3.73 15.02 39.93
C THR A 15 -4.73 14.86 38.78
N ASN A 16 -5.26 15.99 38.32
CA ASN A 16 -5.84 16.14 36.99
C ASN A 16 -4.73 15.88 35.96
N VAL A 17 -4.56 14.66 35.51
CA VAL A 17 -3.87 14.40 34.24
C VAL A 17 -4.95 13.96 33.28
N SER A 18 -5.35 14.92 32.44
CA SER A 18 -6.17 14.73 31.26
C SER A 18 -5.80 13.43 30.56
N ALA A 19 -6.60 12.39 30.78
CA ALA A 19 -6.55 11.15 30.02
C ALA A 19 -7.12 11.42 28.62
N GLN A 20 -6.42 12.26 27.86
CA GLN A 20 -6.46 12.28 26.42
C GLN A 20 -5.78 10.99 25.99
N ILE A 21 -6.50 9.87 26.11
CA ILE A 21 -6.12 8.60 25.51
C ILE A 21 -6.01 8.91 24.04
N THR A 22 -4.77 9.08 23.60
CA THR A 22 -4.37 9.33 22.24
C THR A 22 -4.87 8.11 21.47
N THR A 23 -6.04 8.22 20.85
CA THR A 23 -6.46 7.23 19.87
C THR A 23 -5.35 7.26 18.82
N ARG A 24 -4.51 6.22 18.82
CA ARG A 24 -3.59 5.97 17.73
C ARG A 24 -4.48 5.82 16.51
N GLN A 25 -4.67 6.92 15.77
CA GLN A 25 -5.28 6.90 14.47
C GLN A 25 -4.32 6.10 13.60
N TYR A 26 -4.50 4.78 13.56
CA TYR A 26 -3.96 3.99 12.48
C TYR A 26 -4.47 4.66 11.22
N ASN A 27 -3.55 5.12 10.37
CA ASN A 27 -3.89 5.55 9.02
C ASN A 27 -4.56 4.36 8.35
N ALA A 28 -5.88 4.30 8.44
CA ALA A 28 -6.66 3.28 7.78
C ALA A 28 -6.54 3.60 6.30
N PHE A 29 -5.69 2.84 5.60
CA PHE A 29 -5.62 2.92 4.15
C PHE A 29 -7.06 2.80 3.63
N SER A 30 -7.47 3.76 2.81
CA SER A 30 -8.79 3.73 2.20
C SER A 30 -8.97 2.39 1.48
N LYS A 31 -10.20 1.85 1.53
CA LYS A 31 -10.51 0.60 0.82
C LYS A 31 -10.04 0.73 -0.63
N PRO A 32 -9.29 -0.26 -1.16
CA PRO A 32 -8.79 -0.18 -2.52
C PRO A 32 -9.92 0.06 -3.52
N ILE A 33 -9.71 0.98 -4.45
CA ILE A 33 -10.67 1.24 -5.53
C ILE A 33 -10.68 0.01 -6.45
N LYS A 34 -11.79 -0.73 -6.42
CA LYS A 34 -11.99 -1.90 -7.28
C LYS A 34 -11.86 -1.48 -8.75
N GLN A 35 -11.22 -2.32 -9.56
CA GLN A 35 -11.06 -2.13 -11.01
C GLN A 35 -10.26 -0.87 -11.42
N SER A 36 -9.56 -0.22 -10.49
CA SER A 36 -8.63 0.86 -10.83
C SER A 36 -7.39 0.33 -11.55
N ILE A 37 -6.78 1.14 -12.41
CA ILE A 37 -5.52 0.80 -13.09
C ILE A 37 -4.41 0.41 -12.08
N PRO A 38 -4.15 1.16 -10.98
CA PRO A 38 -3.19 0.74 -9.98
C PRO A 38 -3.47 -0.67 -9.43
N MET A 39 -4.74 -0.99 -9.18
CA MET A 39 -5.13 -2.30 -8.66
C MET A 39 -4.90 -3.42 -9.68
N ILE A 40 -5.21 -3.19 -10.95
CA ILE A 40 -4.98 -4.16 -12.04
C ILE A 40 -3.48 -4.40 -12.21
N ILE A 41 -2.68 -3.34 -12.26
CA ILE A 41 -1.22 -3.43 -12.39
C ILE A 41 -0.61 -4.16 -11.19
N ASN A 42 -1.05 -3.87 -9.97
CA ASN A 42 -0.57 -4.56 -8.77
C ASN A 42 -0.86 -6.06 -8.80
N GLN A 43 -2.08 -6.45 -9.18
CA GLN A 43 -2.45 -7.86 -9.30
C GLN A 43 -1.64 -8.57 -10.38
N TYR A 44 -1.48 -7.94 -11.56
CA TYR A 44 -0.69 -8.47 -12.65
C TYR A 44 0.78 -8.66 -12.25
N LYS A 45 1.41 -7.61 -11.69
CA LYS A 45 2.80 -7.69 -11.22
C LYS A 45 2.99 -8.79 -10.20
N SER A 46 2.05 -8.92 -9.26
CA SER A 46 2.09 -9.96 -8.23
C SER A 46 1.94 -11.37 -8.80
N ALA A 47 1.04 -11.57 -9.77
CA ALA A 47 0.84 -12.86 -10.40
C ALA A 47 2.07 -13.32 -11.18
N VAL A 48 2.67 -12.44 -11.97
CA VAL A 48 3.88 -12.74 -12.74
C VAL A 48 5.09 -12.94 -11.82
N THR A 49 5.26 -12.13 -10.76
CA THR A 49 6.33 -12.37 -9.77
C THR A 49 6.21 -13.77 -9.14
N ARG A 50 4.99 -14.17 -8.73
CA ARG A 50 4.77 -15.51 -8.18
C ARG A 50 5.11 -16.58 -9.21
N TRP A 51 4.65 -16.42 -10.45
CA TRP A 51 4.95 -17.36 -11.53
C TRP A 51 6.46 -17.49 -11.77
N CYS A 52 7.20 -16.39 -11.91
CA CYS A 52 8.65 -16.42 -12.10
C CYS A 52 9.37 -17.09 -10.92
N HIS A 53 8.96 -16.79 -9.69
CA HIS A 53 9.53 -17.41 -8.49
C HIS A 53 9.30 -18.93 -8.48
N HIS A 54 8.09 -19.38 -8.81
CA HIS A 54 7.77 -20.82 -8.91
C HIS A 54 8.52 -21.55 -10.02
N HIS A 55 8.93 -20.85 -11.08
CA HIS A 55 9.65 -21.44 -12.22
C HIS A 55 11.16 -21.13 -12.21
N ASN A 56 11.69 -20.66 -11.08
CA ASN A 56 13.09 -20.25 -10.91
C ASN A 56 13.60 -19.31 -12.02
N GLN A 57 12.74 -18.43 -12.53
CA GLN A 57 13.10 -17.49 -13.59
C GLN A 57 13.76 -16.25 -12.99
N PRO A 58 14.97 -15.86 -13.43
CA PRO A 58 15.58 -14.60 -13.02
C PRO A 58 14.77 -13.44 -13.58
N PHE A 59 14.05 -12.74 -12.71
CA PHE A 59 13.10 -11.72 -13.11
C PHE A 59 13.01 -10.60 -12.07
N GLN A 60 12.96 -9.35 -12.55
CA GLN A 60 12.71 -8.18 -11.73
C GLN A 60 11.85 -7.18 -12.49
N TRP A 61 10.94 -6.53 -11.76
CA TRP A 61 10.20 -5.40 -12.30
C TRP A 61 11.07 -4.15 -12.34
N GLN A 62 10.88 -3.34 -13.38
CA GLN A 62 11.22 -1.93 -13.26
C GLN A 62 10.32 -1.26 -12.21
N PRO A 63 10.87 -0.38 -11.35
CA PRO A 63 10.10 0.37 -10.37
C PRO A 63 9.01 1.22 -11.01
N ARG A 64 7.91 1.40 -10.28
CA ARG A 64 6.74 2.21 -10.69
C ARG A 64 6.07 1.66 -11.95
N TYR A 65 5.05 2.36 -12.43
CA TYR A 65 4.40 2.09 -13.72
C TYR A 65 4.04 3.43 -14.34
N TYR A 66 3.93 3.46 -15.66
CA TYR A 66 3.55 4.64 -16.42
C TYR A 66 2.19 4.42 -17.07
N GLU A 67 1.26 5.32 -16.82
CA GLU A 67 -0.06 5.34 -17.47
C GLU A 67 -0.25 6.69 -18.19
N LYS A 68 -0.77 6.64 -19.42
CA LYS A 68 -1.10 7.83 -20.20
C LYS A 68 -2.15 7.50 -21.26
N ILE A 69 -3.17 8.34 -21.39
CA ILE A 69 -4.12 8.30 -22.51
C ILE A 69 -3.41 8.85 -23.75
N ILE A 70 -3.34 8.05 -24.82
CA ILE A 70 -2.76 8.45 -26.10
C ILE A 70 -3.84 9.12 -26.94
N ARG A 71 -3.63 10.38 -27.32
CA ARG A 71 -4.62 11.19 -28.07
C ARG A 71 -4.14 11.60 -29.45
N SER A 72 -2.90 11.25 -29.82
CA SER A 72 -2.36 11.56 -31.14
C SER A 72 -1.38 10.50 -31.63
N HIS A 73 -1.18 10.48 -32.95
CA HIS A 73 -0.20 9.60 -33.57
C HIS A 73 1.24 9.91 -33.12
N ARG A 74 1.55 11.19 -32.90
CA ARG A 74 2.85 11.62 -32.36
C ARG A 74 3.11 11.05 -30.97
N GLU A 75 2.11 11.08 -30.10
CA GLU A 75 2.21 10.48 -28.76
C GLU A 75 2.39 8.97 -28.83
N LEU A 76 1.67 8.29 -29.73
CA LEU A 76 1.83 6.86 -29.96
C LEU A 76 3.26 6.51 -30.38
N SER A 77 3.83 7.25 -31.33
CA SER A 77 5.22 7.06 -31.76
C SER A 77 6.22 7.27 -30.63
N ASN A 78 5.98 8.27 -29.77
CA ASN A 78 6.82 8.51 -28.59
C ASN A 78 6.75 7.38 -27.56
N VAL A 79 5.54 6.87 -27.27
CA VAL A 79 5.35 5.74 -26.34
C VAL A 79 6.01 4.48 -26.88
N ARG A 80 5.86 4.18 -28.17
CA ARG A 80 6.54 3.05 -28.81
C ARG A 80 8.06 3.16 -28.70
N ARG A 81 8.61 4.33 -29.01
CA ARG A 81 10.04 4.60 -28.86
C ARG A 81 10.50 4.46 -27.42
N TYR A 82 9.71 4.92 -26.45
CA TYR A 82 9.99 4.73 -25.03
C TYR A 82 10.07 3.23 -24.67
N ILE A 83 9.07 2.43 -25.06
CA ILE A 83 9.03 0.99 -24.76
C ILE A 83 10.25 0.27 -25.34
N LEU A 84 10.61 0.57 -26.59
CA LEU A 84 11.75 -0.06 -27.27
C LEU A 84 13.10 0.31 -26.62
N ASN A 85 13.25 1.57 -26.21
CA ASN A 85 14.53 2.08 -25.70
C ASN A 85 14.70 1.90 -24.19
N ASN A 86 13.64 1.60 -23.45
CA ASN A 86 13.68 1.51 -21.99
C ASN A 86 14.54 0.33 -21.48
N PRO A 87 14.51 -0.89 -22.07
CA PRO A 87 15.36 -1.99 -21.64
C PRO A 87 16.87 -1.66 -21.71
N THR A 88 17.32 -1.03 -22.80
CA THR A 88 18.73 -0.67 -22.98
C THR A 88 19.18 0.44 -22.01
N ARG A 89 18.26 1.33 -21.62
CA ARG A 89 18.54 2.41 -20.68
C ARG A 89 18.47 2.00 -19.21
N TRP A 90 17.93 0.83 -18.91
CA TRP A 90 17.75 0.34 -17.55
C TRP A 90 18.99 -0.36 -16.97
N HIS A 91 19.86 -0.88 -17.84
CA HIS A 91 21.12 -1.54 -17.48
C HIS A 91 22.36 -0.66 -17.73
N GLY A 92 22.15 0.65 -17.96
CA GLY A 92 23.21 1.64 -18.17
C GLY A 92 23.66 2.29 -16.86
#